data_AF-A0A4Y8SCY4-F1
#
_entry.id   AF-A0A4Y8SCY4-F1
#
_cell.length_a   1.000
_cell.length_b   1.000
_cell.length_c   1.000
_cell.angle_alpha   90.00
_cell.angle_beta   90.00
_cell.angle_gamma   90.00
#
_symmetry.space_group_name_H-M   'P 1'
#
loop_
_entity.id
_entity.type
_entity.pdbx_description
1 polymer ?
#
loop_
_entity_poly.entity_id
_entity_poly.type
_entity_poly.pdbx_seq_one_letter_code
_entity_poly.pdbx_strand_id
1 'polypeptide(L)' 'MEAKELVSDSLNEQQLLMLRLLKKPMPEASFKEIKELVVKLLAKQIDESVEEWEKENDITPQYYEELSKQHFRSPSRKS' A
#
# COMPACT_ATOMS: atom_id res chain seq x y z
N MET A 1 20.63 34.11 -11.06
CA MET A 1 20.58 33.04 -12.07
C MET A 1 19.11 32.65 -12.20
N GLU A 2 18.41 33.27 -13.14
CA GLU A 2 17.01 32.93 -13.42
C GLU A 2 16.96 31.54 -14.05
N ALA A 3 16.17 30.63 -13.47
CA ALA A 3 15.87 29.36 -14.08
C ALA A 3 15.00 29.63 -15.31
N LYS A 4 15.60 29.61 -16.50
CA LYS A 4 14.84 29.64 -17.76
C LYS A 4 13.93 28.42 -17.76
N GLU A 5 12.63 28.65 -17.65
CA GLU A 5 11.61 27.63 -17.88
C GLU A 5 11.80 27.09 -19.29
N LEU A 6 12.20 25.81 -19.39
CA LEU A 6 12.23 25.07 -20.64
C LEU A 6 10.79 24.71 -21.03
N VAL A 7 9.98 25.70 -21.42
CA VAL A 7 8.74 25.42 -22.13
C VAL A 7 9.13 25.10 -23.57
N SER A 8 9.47 23.84 -23.82
CA SER A 8 9.50 23.33 -25.20
C SER A 8 8.03 23.22 -25.65
N ASP A 9 7.59 24.11 -26.54
CA ASP A 9 6.21 24.22 -27.03
C ASP A 9 5.64 22.95 -27.69
N SER A 10 6.42 21.88 -27.86
CA SER A 10 5.93 20.60 -28.36
C SER A 10 6.58 19.43 -27.65
N LEU A 11 5.75 18.54 -27.13
CA LEU A 11 6.16 17.22 -26.67
C LEU A 11 6.67 16.44 -27.89
N ASN A 12 7.83 15.79 -27.76
CA ASN A 12 8.36 14.95 -28.83
C ASN A 12 7.52 13.68 -29.03
N GLU A 13 7.73 12.96 -30.13
CA GLU A 13 6.93 11.77 -30.48
C GLU A 13 6.94 10.70 -29.39
N GLN A 14 8.07 10.50 -28.71
CA GLN A 14 8.20 9.54 -27.63
C GLN A 14 7.40 9.96 -26.39
N GLN A 15 7.48 11.23 -26.00
CA GLN A 15 6.70 11.80 -24.90
C GLN A 15 5.19 11.76 -25.19
N LEU A 16 4.79 12.05 -26.43
CA LEU A 16 3.41 11.89 -26.88
C LEU A 16 2.96 10.43 -26.82
N LEU A 17 3.84 9.48 -27.12
CA LEU A 17 3.55 8.05 -27.03
C LEU A 17 3.35 7.62 -25.58
N MET A 18 4.21 8.08 -24.66
CA MET A 18 4.06 7.84 -23.21
C MET A 18 2.74 8.38 -22.67
N LEU A 19 2.34 9.60 -23.05
CA LEU A 19 1.06 10.17 -22.63
C LEU A 19 -0.14 9.43 -23.22
N ARG A 20 -0.01 8.85 -24.42
CA ARG A 20 -1.05 7.99 -25.01
C ARG A 20 -1.22 6.67 -24.26
N LEU A 21 -0.16 6.14 -23.64
CA LEU A 21 -0.25 4.96 -22.77
C LEU A 21 -1.11 5.24 -21.53
N LEU A 22 -1.09 6.47 -21.01
CA LEU A 22 -1.91 6.89 -19.87
C LEU A 22 -3.36 7.22 -20.25
N LYS A 23 -3.63 7.55 -21.52
CA LYS A 23 -4.98 7.88 -22.02
C LYS A 23 -5.88 6.68 -22.20
N LYS A 24 -5.31 5.50 -22.47
CA LYS A 24 -6.10 4.27 -22.61
C LYS A 24 -6.11 3.56 -21.26
N PRO A 25 -7.29 3.39 -20.63
CA PRO A 25 -7.36 2.55 -19.45
C PRO A 25 -6.84 1.17 -19.84
N MET A 26 -6.04 0.58 -18.95
CA MET A 26 -5.53 -0.76 -19.12
C MET A 26 -6.71 -1.72 -19.38
N PRO A 27 -6.57 -2.68 -20.30
CA PRO A 27 -7.59 -3.71 -20.49
C PRO A 27 -7.93 -4.35 -19.15
N GLU A 28 -9.21 -4.54 -18.88
CA GLU A 28 -9.70 -4.98 -17.56
C GLU A 28 -9.07 -6.30 -17.12
N ALA A 29 -8.83 -7.22 -18.05
CA ALA A 29 -8.14 -8.48 -17.80
C ALA A 29 -6.71 -8.26 -17.26
N SER A 30 -5.91 -7.45 -17.93
CA SER A 30 -4.55 -7.13 -17.50
C SER A 30 -4.52 -6.35 -16.19
N PHE A 31 -5.48 -5.44 -15.99
CA PHE A 31 -5.62 -4.71 -14.72
C PHE A 31 -5.93 -5.67 -13.56
N LYS A 32 -6.83 -6.62 -13.77
CA LYS A 32 -7.19 -7.63 -12.78
C LYS A 32 -5.99 -8.52 -12.42
N GLU A 33 -5.23 -8.99 -13.42
CA GLU A 33 -4.02 -9.78 -13.19
C GLU A 33 -2.98 -9.01 -12.37
N ILE A 34 -2.70 -7.76 -12.74
CA ILE A 34 -1.75 -6.92 -12.00
C ILE A 34 -2.25 -6.67 -10.58
N LYS A 35 -3.54 -6.37 -10.41
CA LYS A 35 -4.14 -6.19 -9.08
C LYS A 35 -3.98 -7.42 -8.21
N GLU A 36 -4.26 -8.61 -8.75
CA GLU A 36 -4.10 -9.87 -8.00
C GLU A 36 -2.65 -10.13 -7.61
N LEU A 37 -1.69 -9.85 -8.49
CA LEU A 37 -0.26 -9.98 -8.21
C LEU A 37 0.19 -9.00 -7.13
N VAL A 38 -0.23 -7.73 -7.21
CA VAL A 38 0.09 -6.71 -6.21
C VAL A 38 -0.50 -7.08 -4.85
N VAL A 39 -1.75 -7.54 -4.81
CA VAL A 39 -2.39 -7.98 -3.55
C VAL A 39 -1.63 -9.15 -2.93
N LYS A 40 -1.20 -10.13 -3.72
CA LYS A 40 -0.39 -11.26 -3.23
C LYS A 40 0.95 -10.81 -2.67
N LEU A 41 1.63 -9.89 -3.37
CA LEU A 41 2.91 -9.35 -2.94
C LEU A 41 2.76 -8.57 -1.62
N LEU A 42 1.76 -7.70 -1.54
CA LEU A 42 1.48 -6.92 -0.34
C LEU A 42 1.07 -7.80 0.84
N ALA A 43 0.25 -8.84 0.62
CA ALA A 43 -0.12 -9.78 1.67
C ALA A 43 1.13 -10.45 2.27
N LYS A 44 2.03 -10.94 1.42
CA LYS A 44 3.29 -11.54 1.88
C LYS A 44 4.15 -10.55 2.67
N GLN A 45 4.27 -9.32 2.18
CA GLN A 45 5.06 -8.28 2.86
C GLN A 45 4.43 -7.87 4.21
N ILE A 46 3.10 -7.87 4.30
CA ILE A 46 2.39 -7.61 5.55
C ILE A 46 2.69 -8.72 6.55
N ASP A 47 2.61 -9.99 6.14
CA ASP A 47 2.92 -11.12 7.04
C ASP A 47 4.35 -11.01 7.59
N GLU A 48 5.33 -10.74 6.73
CA GLU A 48 6.73 -10.53 7.13
C GLU A 48 6.89 -9.33 8.09
N SER A 49 6.23 -8.21 7.79
CA SER A 49 6.28 -7.00 8.62
C SER A 49 5.62 -7.19 9.98
N VAL A 50 4.52 -7.96 10.03
CA VAL A 50 3.83 -8.30 11.29
C VAL A 50 4.70 -9.20 12.13
N GLU A 51 5.31 -10.24 11.56
CA GLU A 51 6.22 -11.13 12.29
C GLU A 51 7.43 -10.38 12.86
N GLU A 52 8.01 -9.43 12.11
CA GLU A 52 9.09 -8.59 12.60
C GLU A 52 8.64 -7.70 13.75
N TRP A 53 7.50 -7.01 13.58
CA TRP A 53 6.93 -6.17 14.64
C TRP A 53 6.59 -6.97 15.90
N GLU A 54 6.05 -8.18 15.76
CA GLU A 54 5.75 -9.06 16.88
C GLU A 54 7.02 -9.45 17.64
N LYS A 55 8.10 -9.78 16.92
CA LYS A 55 9.41 -10.07 17.53
C LYS A 55 9.99 -8.86 18.27
N GLU A 56 9.88 -7.66 17.70
CA GLU A 56 10.36 -6.43 18.34
C GLU A 56 9.58 -6.05 19.62
N ASN A 57 8.32 -6.47 19.72
CA ASN A 57 7.43 -6.13 20.83
C ASN A 57 7.21 -7.31 21.80
N ASP A 58 8.02 -8.38 21.69
CA ASP A 58 7.91 -9.61 22.49
C ASP A 58 6.48 -10.21 22.48
N ILE A 59 5.76 -10.04 21.36
CA ILE A 59 4.42 -10.58 21.18
C ILE A 59 4.55 -12.05 20.83
N THR A 60 4.11 -12.89 21.76
CA THR A 60 4.13 -14.35 21.64
C THR A 60 2.72 -14.88 21.39
N PRO A 61 2.57 -16.14 20.94
CA PRO A 61 1.24 -16.77 20.87
C PRO A 61 0.48 -16.73 22.22
N GLN A 62 1.22 -16.79 23.33
CA GLN A 62 0.65 -16.68 24.68
C GLN A 62 0.09 -15.29 24.96
N TYR A 63 0.74 -14.23 24.49
CA TYR A 63 0.22 -12.86 24.58
C TYR A 63 -1.16 -12.74 23.92
N TYR A 64 -1.35 -13.33 22.74
CA TYR A 64 -2.66 -13.35 22.08
C TYR A 64 -3.71 -14.16 22.84
N GLU A 65 -3.30 -15.29 23.43
CA GLU A 65 -4.20 -16.10 24.25
C GLU A 65 -4.67 -15.34 25.50
N GLU A 66 -3.76 -14.64 26.17
CA GLU A 66 -4.09 -13.77 27.31
C GLU A 66 -4.99 -12.61 26.90
N LEU A 67 -4.68 -11.93 25.80
CA LEU A 67 -5.49 -10.83 25.24
C LEU A 67 -6.93 -11.30 24.93
N SER A 68 -7.09 -12.50 24.37
CA SER A 68 -8.40 -13.06 24.03
C SER A 68 -9.29 -13.32 25.25
N LYS A 69 -8.67 -13.55 26.42
CA LYS A 69 -9.34 -13.78 27.70
C LYS A 69 -9.62 -12.49 28.47
N GLN A 70 -9.08 -11.36 28.04
CA GLN A 70 -9.34 -10.08 28.69
C GLN A 70 -10.75 -9.56 28.37
N HIS A 71 -11.49 -9.15 29.40
CA HIS A 71 -12.76 -8.48 29.24
C HIS A 71 -12.53 -6.97 29.03
N PHE A 72 -12.48 -6.54 27.78
CA PHE A 72 -12.46 -5.11 27.43
C PHE A 72 -13.85 -4.50 27.62
N ARG A 73 -14.14 -4.04 28.84
CA ARG A 73 -15.33 -3.23 29.10
C ARG A 73 -15.01 -1.76 28.83
N SER A 74 -15.93 -1.05 28.19
CA SER A 74 -15.83 0.41 28.08
C SER A 74 -15.84 1.02 29.49
N PRO A 75 -14.96 1.99 29.78
CA PRO A 75 -14.97 2.65 31.08
C PRO A 75 -16.32 3.34 31.26
N SER A 76 -17.04 3.02 32.34
CA SER A 76 -18.31 3.67 32.64
C SER A 76 -18.06 5.17 32.82
N ARG A 77 -18.68 6.00 31.97
CA ARG A 77 -18.66 7.45 32.10
C ARG A 77 -19.19 7.81 33.48
N LYS A 78 -18.33 8.29 34.38
CA LYS A 78 -18.75 8.76 35.71
C LYS A 78 -19.73 9.93 35.49
N SER A 79 -20.97 9.74 35.89
CA SER A 79 -22.00 10.79 35.99
C SER A 79 -21.76 11.66 37.20
#